data_AF-R9IZS4-F1
#
_entry.id   AF-R9IZS4-F1
#
_cell.length_a   1.000
_cell.length_b   1.000
_cell.length_c   1.000
_cell.angle_alpha   90.00
_cell.angle_beta   90.00
_cell.angle_gamma   90.00
#
_symmetry.space_group_name_H-M   'P 1'
#
loop_
_entity.id
_entity.type
_entity.pdbx_description
1 polymer ?
#
loop_
_entity_poly.entity_id
_entity_poly.type
_entity_poly.pdbx_seq_one_letter_code
_entity_poly.pdbx_strand_id
1 'polypeptide(L)'
;MPGRQAITFQERKQGMGNITEEENNPFAELRTYNPDIIDDGVVDEEGYLSAKYKIMYVLKEVNGGKGWSLREFVRNGGRPQTWDNFARWTEAILDLDAERPWSYWEKDNEARRNRILKMICAVNVKKTSGGHTSNADEIYQAAIDNSLILQKQLNLYDPDIIICCGTEKAFVDACYKNQELNWKMTSRGIWYFVDNGKVVISFAHPEARVKDCFLHYALVDAVREIRLKEINSISALDKPFID
;
A
#
# COMPACT_ATOMS: atom_id res chain seq x y z
N MET A 1 12.88 5.51 11.26
CA MET A 1 14.17 5.06 11.82
C MET A 1 15.14 4.70 10.70
N PRO A 2 16.27 5.40 10.56
CA PRO A 2 17.40 4.94 9.74
C PRO A 2 17.95 3.65 10.35
N GLY A 3 18.12 2.59 9.55
CA GLY A 3 18.73 1.35 10.04
C GLY A 3 17.81 0.41 10.82
N ARG A 4 16.51 0.32 10.49
CA ARG A 4 15.65 -0.76 11.01
C ARG A 4 16.25 -2.10 10.55
N GLN A 5 16.99 -2.77 11.43
CA GLN A 5 17.34 -4.18 11.24
C GLN A 5 16.04 -4.96 11.05
N ALA A 6 16.07 -6.04 10.27
CA ALA A 6 14.93 -6.93 10.15
C ALA A 6 14.63 -7.53 11.53
N ILE A 7 13.72 -6.89 12.27
CA ILE A 7 13.14 -7.43 13.49
C ILE A 7 12.32 -8.66 13.11
N THR A 8 12.53 -9.74 13.85
CA THR A 8 11.92 -11.04 13.61
C THR A 8 10.40 -10.94 13.68
N PHE A 9 9.71 -11.86 13.00
CA PHE A 9 8.25 -11.95 13.07
C PHE A 9 7.74 -12.00 14.53
N GLN A 10 8.46 -12.70 15.40
CA GLN A 10 8.13 -12.81 16.82
C GLN A 10 8.23 -11.46 17.56
N GLU A 11 9.24 -10.64 17.25
CA GLU A 11 9.41 -9.31 17.84
C GLU A 11 8.34 -8.31 17.36
N ARG A 12 7.84 -8.44 16.11
CA ARG A 12 6.73 -7.59 15.64
C ARG A 12 5.37 -8.07 16.12
N LYS A 13 5.20 -9.38 16.30
CA LYS A 13 3.98 -9.97 16.83
C LYS A 13 3.82 -9.70 18.33
N GLN A 14 4.92 -9.54 19.08
CA GLN A 14 4.89 -9.10 20.47
C GLN A 14 4.30 -7.68 20.59
N GLY A 15 2.97 -7.61 20.76
CA GLY A 15 2.21 -6.37 20.93
C GLY A 15 1.15 -6.10 19.86
N MET A 16 1.10 -6.90 18.78
CA MET A 16 0.06 -6.81 17.74
C MET A 16 -0.87 -8.03 17.85
N GLY A 17 -2.19 -7.79 17.82
CA GLY A 17 -3.18 -8.85 17.68
C GLY A 17 -3.08 -9.56 16.32
N ASN A 18 -3.79 -10.68 16.17
CA ASN A 18 -3.79 -11.44 14.92
C ASN A 18 -4.52 -10.62 13.84
N ILE A 19 -3.77 -10.08 12.86
CA ILE A 19 -4.31 -9.22 11.80
C ILE A 19 -5.40 -9.97 11.03
N THR A 20 -5.16 -11.23 10.69
CA THR A 20 -6.11 -12.03 9.90
C THR A 20 -7.42 -12.25 10.66
N GLU A 21 -7.37 -12.50 11.98
CA GLU A 21 -8.57 -12.63 12.79
C GLU A 21 -9.32 -11.29 12.93
N GLU A 22 -8.59 -10.21 13.22
CA GLU A 22 -9.19 -8.89 13.45
C GLU A 22 -9.76 -8.27 12.17
N GLU A 23 -9.11 -8.46 11.03
CA GLU A 23 -9.56 -7.86 9.76
C GLU A 23 -10.83 -8.54 9.21
N ASN A 24 -11.12 -9.79 9.60
CA ASN A 24 -12.31 -10.50 9.13
C ASN A 24 -13.61 -9.95 9.74
N ASN A 25 -13.57 -9.40 10.97
CA ASN A 25 -14.76 -8.93 11.68
C ASN A 25 -15.47 -7.77 10.95
N PRO A 26 -14.77 -6.69 10.53
CA PRO A 26 -15.39 -5.63 9.72
C PRO A 26 -16.02 -6.12 8.42
N PHE A 27 -15.40 -7.08 7.73
CA PHE A 27 -15.99 -7.62 6.50
C PHE A 27 -17.20 -8.51 6.75
N ALA A 28 -17.22 -9.28 7.83
CA ALA A 28 -18.39 -10.04 8.24
C ALA A 28 -19.58 -9.12 8.55
N GLU A 29 -19.34 -8.00 9.24
CA GLU A 29 -20.34 -6.96 9.51
C GLU A 29 -20.88 -6.37 8.21
N LEU A 30 -20.00 -5.91 7.30
CA LEU A 30 -20.40 -5.35 6.00
C LEU A 30 -21.23 -6.34 5.17
N ARG A 31 -20.89 -7.63 5.21
CA ARG A 31 -21.64 -8.68 4.50
C ARG A 31 -23.08 -8.88 4.97
N THR A 32 -23.39 -8.52 6.21
CA THR A 32 -24.77 -8.55 6.68
C THR A 32 -25.66 -7.52 5.98
N TYR A 33 -25.06 -6.43 5.48
CA TYR A 33 -25.74 -5.39 4.72
C TYR A 33 -25.63 -5.62 3.21
N ASN A 34 -24.51 -6.16 2.74
CA ASN A 34 -24.28 -6.43 1.33
C ASN A 34 -23.47 -7.74 1.12
N PRO A 35 -24.09 -8.83 0.64
CA PRO A 35 -23.41 -10.10 0.44
C PRO A 35 -22.34 -10.06 -0.68
N ASP A 36 -22.31 -8.99 -1.49
CA ASP A 36 -21.38 -8.82 -2.61
C ASP A 36 -20.00 -8.29 -2.19
N ILE A 37 -19.80 -8.03 -0.91
CA ILE A 37 -18.54 -7.50 -0.36
C ILE A 37 -17.38 -8.46 -0.64
N ILE A 38 -16.27 -7.87 -1.08
CA ILE A 38 -15.02 -8.57 -1.41
C ILE A 38 -14.00 -8.21 -0.34
N ASP A 39 -13.42 -9.23 0.27
CA ASP A 39 -12.40 -9.02 1.29
C ASP A 39 -11.10 -8.54 0.64
N ASP A 40 -10.57 -7.45 1.17
CA ASP A 40 -9.25 -6.93 0.86
C ASP A 40 -8.45 -6.73 2.17
N GLY A 41 -7.16 -6.44 2.08
CA GLY A 41 -6.29 -6.34 3.25
C GLY A 41 -4.94 -7.01 3.09
N VAL A 42 -4.44 -7.56 4.19
CA VAL A 42 -3.12 -8.20 4.24
C VAL A 42 -3.16 -9.53 3.49
N VAL A 43 -2.21 -9.73 2.57
CA VAL A 43 -2.16 -10.93 1.72
C VAL A 43 -1.67 -12.13 2.52
N ASP A 44 -0.64 -11.96 3.33
CA ASP A 44 -0.09 -12.99 4.20
C ASP A 44 0.48 -12.30 5.46
N GLU A 45 -0.04 -12.64 6.63
CA GLU A 45 0.29 -11.94 7.87
C GLU A 45 1.79 -12.06 8.21
N GLU A 46 2.36 -13.27 8.08
CA GLU A 46 3.77 -13.51 8.35
C GLU A 46 4.67 -12.76 7.37
N GLY A 47 4.37 -12.84 6.07
CA GLY A 47 5.07 -12.10 5.03
C GLY A 47 5.01 -10.59 5.25
N TYR A 48 3.83 -10.05 5.57
CA TYR A 48 3.64 -8.62 5.79
C TYR A 48 4.37 -8.11 7.03
N LEU A 49 4.29 -8.83 8.15
CA LEU A 49 4.95 -8.43 9.40
C LEU A 49 6.47 -8.61 9.33
N SER A 50 6.98 -9.62 8.63
CA SER A 50 8.43 -9.83 8.50
C SER A 50 9.11 -8.91 7.47
N ALA A 51 8.33 -8.24 6.60
CA ALA A 51 8.88 -7.36 5.57
C ALA A 51 9.67 -6.18 6.14
N LYS A 52 10.74 -5.77 5.44
CA LYS A 52 11.56 -4.59 5.81
C LYS A 52 10.69 -3.33 5.98
N TYR A 53 9.70 -3.18 5.11
CA TYR A 53 8.67 -2.14 5.18
C TYR A 53 7.29 -2.78 5.01
N LYS A 54 6.33 -2.38 5.86
CA LYS A 54 4.91 -2.68 5.70
C LYS A 54 4.32 -1.76 4.63
N ILE A 55 3.99 -2.31 3.45
CA ILE A 55 3.50 -1.53 2.31
C ILE A 55 2.01 -1.79 2.10
N MET A 56 1.22 -0.71 2.06
CA MET A 56 -0.21 -0.73 1.74
C MET A 56 -0.46 -0.06 0.39
N TYR A 57 -1.04 -0.80 -0.55
CA TYR A 57 -1.51 -0.27 -1.82
C TYR A 57 -3.01 0.03 -1.75
N VAL A 58 -3.40 1.25 -2.11
CA VAL A 58 -4.80 1.67 -2.09
C VAL A 58 -5.34 1.78 -3.51
N LEU A 59 -6.29 0.91 -3.84
CA LEU A 59 -6.92 0.72 -5.14
C LEU A 59 -8.38 1.20 -5.13
N LYS A 60 -8.99 1.29 -6.31
CA LYS A 60 -10.38 1.77 -6.46
C LYS A 60 -11.37 0.68 -6.04
N GLU A 61 -11.36 -0.40 -6.80
CA GLU A 61 -12.25 -1.55 -6.70
C GLU A 61 -11.59 -2.73 -7.42
N VAL A 62 -12.14 -3.92 -7.25
CA VAL A 62 -11.72 -5.14 -7.95
C VAL A 62 -12.70 -5.51 -9.05
N ASN A 63 -12.22 -6.22 -10.06
CA ASN A 63 -13.05 -6.86 -11.07
C ASN A 63 -13.24 -8.34 -10.75
N GLY A 64 -14.38 -8.93 -11.11
CA GLY A 64 -14.55 -10.39 -11.05
C GLY A 64 -15.77 -10.90 -10.30
N GLY A 65 -16.81 -10.09 -10.10
CA GLY A 65 -18.04 -10.52 -9.46
C GLY A 65 -17.94 -10.52 -7.93
N LYS A 66 -18.68 -11.42 -7.27
CA LYS A 66 -19.12 -11.29 -5.88
C LYS A 66 -18.59 -12.43 -5.00
N GLY A 67 -18.42 -12.20 -3.70
CA GLY A 67 -18.23 -13.27 -2.71
C GLY A 67 -16.88 -14.00 -2.76
N TRP A 68 -15.82 -13.34 -3.24
CA TRP A 68 -14.45 -13.87 -3.24
C TRP A 68 -13.52 -12.98 -2.42
N SER A 69 -12.28 -13.43 -2.19
CA SER A 69 -11.27 -12.68 -1.44
C SER A 69 -10.13 -12.20 -2.33
N LEU A 70 -9.88 -10.88 -2.34
CA LEU A 70 -8.71 -10.32 -2.97
C LEU A 70 -7.42 -10.85 -2.34
N ARG A 71 -7.41 -11.01 -1.01
CA ARG A 71 -6.27 -11.55 -0.27
C ARG A 71 -5.84 -12.92 -0.82
N GLU A 72 -6.79 -13.84 -0.97
CA GLU A 72 -6.52 -15.18 -1.52
C GLU A 72 -6.08 -15.13 -2.99
N PHE A 73 -6.75 -14.32 -3.81
CA PHE A 73 -6.41 -14.15 -5.22
C PHE A 73 -4.96 -13.65 -5.40
N VAL A 74 -4.55 -12.67 -4.59
CA VAL A 74 -3.20 -12.08 -4.63
C VAL A 74 -2.16 -13.03 -4.03
N ARG A 75 -2.51 -13.77 -2.97
CA ARG A 75 -1.64 -14.80 -2.38
C ARG A 75 -1.23 -15.87 -3.41
N ASN A 76 -2.13 -16.15 -4.36
CA ASN A 76 -1.91 -17.06 -5.49
C ASN A 76 -1.35 -16.36 -6.75
N GLY A 77 -0.73 -15.19 -6.57
CA GLY A 77 0.02 -14.48 -7.62
C GLY A 77 -0.79 -13.47 -8.43
N GLY A 78 -2.12 -13.44 -8.34
CA GLY A 78 -2.97 -12.49 -9.05
C GLY A 78 -2.80 -12.49 -10.58
N ARG A 79 -3.43 -11.51 -11.24
CA ARG A 79 -3.34 -11.32 -12.70
C ARG A 79 -2.07 -10.53 -13.10
N PRO A 80 -1.31 -10.97 -14.11
CA PRO A 80 -0.05 -10.32 -14.47
C PRO A 80 -0.16 -8.81 -14.75
N GLN A 81 -1.24 -8.37 -15.40
CA GLN A 81 -1.44 -6.99 -15.84
C GLN A 81 -1.30 -5.96 -14.70
N THR A 82 -1.93 -6.25 -13.56
CA THR A 82 -1.87 -5.39 -12.37
C THR A 82 -0.69 -5.78 -11.48
N TRP A 83 -0.54 -7.09 -11.24
CA TRP A 83 0.24 -7.60 -10.12
C TRP A 83 1.73 -7.78 -10.44
N ASP A 84 2.13 -7.75 -11.71
CA ASP A 84 3.56 -7.67 -12.08
C ASP A 84 4.16 -6.36 -11.58
N ASN A 85 3.46 -5.24 -11.79
CA ASN A 85 3.94 -3.93 -11.37
C ASN A 85 4.01 -3.84 -9.84
N PHE A 86 2.99 -4.31 -9.11
CA PHE A 86 3.07 -4.37 -7.65
C PHE A 86 4.21 -5.24 -7.14
N ALA A 87 4.46 -6.40 -7.75
CA ALA A 87 5.57 -7.26 -7.34
C ALA A 87 6.94 -6.61 -7.61
N ARG A 88 7.12 -5.95 -8.76
CA ARG A 88 8.36 -5.20 -9.08
C ARG A 88 8.58 -4.03 -8.13
N TRP A 89 7.54 -3.22 -7.89
CA TRP A 89 7.62 -2.06 -6.99
C TRP A 89 7.94 -2.50 -5.57
N THR A 90 7.25 -3.52 -5.07
CA THR A 90 7.46 -4.04 -3.72
C THR A 90 8.88 -4.58 -3.56
N GLU A 91 9.38 -5.39 -4.50
CA GLU A 91 10.75 -5.90 -4.43
C GLU A 91 11.78 -4.77 -4.40
N ALA A 92 11.63 -3.77 -5.27
CA ALA A 92 12.52 -2.61 -5.28
C ALA A 92 12.45 -1.76 -4.01
N ILE A 93 11.25 -1.59 -3.41
CA ILE A 93 11.10 -0.84 -2.17
C ILE A 93 11.67 -1.59 -0.96
N LEU A 94 11.63 -2.93 -0.96
CA LEU A 94 12.25 -3.72 0.09
C LEU A 94 13.79 -3.75 -0.03
N ASP A 95 14.33 -3.50 -1.23
CA ASP A 95 15.77 -3.47 -1.54
C ASP A 95 16.21 -2.13 -2.20
N LEU A 96 15.79 -0.99 -1.62
CA LEU A 96 15.98 0.37 -2.21
C LEU A 96 17.42 0.74 -2.59
N ASP A 97 18.39 0.13 -1.91
CA ASP A 97 19.81 0.38 -2.11
C ASP A 97 20.36 -0.36 -3.33
N ALA A 98 19.67 -1.39 -3.81
CA ALA A 98 20.05 -2.14 -5.00
C ALA A 98 19.46 -1.50 -6.27
N GLU A 99 20.34 -0.96 -7.12
CA GLU A 99 19.96 -0.49 -8.45
C GLU A 99 19.99 -1.65 -9.45
N ARG A 100 18.90 -1.86 -10.19
CA ARG A 100 18.77 -2.97 -11.15
C ARG A 100 18.28 -2.46 -12.51
N PRO A 101 18.84 -2.95 -13.62
CA PRO A 101 18.39 -2.55 -14.96
C PRO A 101 17.01 -3.13 -15.27
N TRP A 102 16.29 -2.52 -16.22
CA TRP A 102 14.94 -2.97 -16.60
C TRP A 102 14.88 -4.43 -17.05
N SER A 103 15.96 -4.94 -17.65
CA SER A 103 16.09 -6.35 -18.07
C SER A 103 16.00 -7.37 -16.93
N TYR A 104 16.20 -6.93 -15.68
CA TYR A 104 15.92 -7.72 -14.48
C TYR A 104 14.43 -7.71 -14.14
N TRP A 105 13.81 -6.52 -14.18
CA TRP A 105 12.43 -6.30 -13.77
C TRP A 105 11.40 -6.92 -14.72
N GLU A 106 11.70 -7.00 -16.02
CA GLU A 106 10.78 -7.56 -17.02
C GLU A 106 10.75 -9.09 -17.05
N LYS A 107 11.69 -9.77 -16.38
CA LYS A 107 11.81 -11.23 -16.33
C LYS A 107 11.27 -11.82 -15.02
N ASP A 108 11.02 -13.13 -15.01
CA ASP A 108 10.65 -13.91 -13.82
C ASP A 108 9.41 -13.38 -13.06
N ASN A 109 8.49 -12.73 -13.76
CA ASN A 109 7.37 -12.02 -13.14
C ASN A 109 6.48 -12.95 -12.30
N GLU A 110 6.14 -14.14 -12.79
CA GLU A 110 5.30 -15.08 -12.04
C GLU A 110 5.97 -15.55 -10.73
N ALA A 111 7.23 -15.97 -10.81
CA ALA A 111 8.00 -16.35 -9.63
C ALA A 111 8.14 -15.17 -8.64
N ARG A 112 8.33 -13.95 -9.16
CA ARG A 112 8.35 -12.72 -8.37
C ARG A 112 7.00 -12.48 -7.68
N ARG A 113 5.87 -12.58 -8.40
CA ARG A 113 4.52 -12.40 -7.83
C ARG A 113 4.28 -13.38 -6.67
N ASN A 114 4.53 -14.66 -6.89
CA ASN A 114 4.30 -15.72 -5.90
C ASN A 114 5.12 -15.55 -4.61
N ARG A 115 6.30 -14.91 -4.70
CA ARG A 115 7.16 -14.65 -3.54
C ARG A 115 6.83 -13.30 -2.87
N ILE A 116 6.74 -12.24 -3.66
CA ILE A 116 6.75 -10.85 -3.17
C ILE A 116 5.36 -10.40 -2.72
N LEU A 117 4.29 -10.82 -3.39
CA LEU A 117 2.94 -10.31 -3.09
C LEU A 117 2.40 -10.78 -1.73
N LYS A 118 3.05 -11.75 -1.08
CA LYS A 118 2.74 -12.13 0.30
C LYS A 118 3.10 -11.03 1.30
N MET A 119 4.00 -10.12 0.94
CA MET A 119 4.55 -9.11 1.85
C MET A 119 3.75 -7.79 1.86
N ILE A 120 2.58 -7.73 1.22
CA ILE A 120 1.84 -6.48 1.02
C ILE A 120 0.44 -6.54 1.63
N CYS A 121 -0.11 -5.35 1.82
CA CYS A 121 -1.53 -5.14 2.02
C CYS A 121 -2.10 -4.44 0.77
N ALA A 122 -3.22 -4.94 0.25
CA ALA A 122 -3.93 -4.32 -0.86
C ALA A 122 -5.37 -4.03 -0.44
N VAL A 123 -5.77 -2.76 -0.49
CA VAL A 123 -7.07 -2.28 0.00
C VAL A 123 -7.77 -1.51 -1.08
N ASN A 124 -9.07 -1.75 -1.28
CA ASN A 124 -9.90 -0.96 -2.17
C ASN A 124 -10.73 0.04 -1.37
N VAL A 125 -10.92 1.23 -1.91
CA VAL A 125 -11.81 2.23 -1.29
C VAL A 125 -13.29 1.86 -1.48
N LYS A 126 -13.64 1.17 -2.58
CA LYS A 126 -14.92 0.51 -2.78
C LYS A 126 -14.80 -0.98 -2.52
N LYS A 127 -15.64 -1.49 -1.61
CA LYS A 127 -15.60 -2.89 -1.13
C LYS A 127 -16.39 -3.89 -1.98
N THR A 128 -16.96 -3.45 -3.10
CA THR A 128 -17.70 -4.26 -4.06
C THR A 128 -17.05 -4.22 -5.42
N SER A 129 -17.35 -5.20 -6.27
CA SER A 129 -16.75 -5.25 -7.61
C SER A 129 -17.21 -4.10 -8.51
N GLY A 130 -16.30 -3.68 -9.38
CA GLY A 130 -16.56 -2.77 -10.48
C GLY A 130 -16.82 -3.45 -11.82
N GLY A 131 -16.91 -2.58 -12.83
CA GLY A 131 -16.80 -2.95 -14.24
C GLY A 131 -15.54 -2.37 -14.88
N HIS A 132 -15.43 -2.46 -16.21
CA HIS A 132 -14.27 -1.96 -16.97
C HIS A 132 -14.07 -0.43 -16.89
N THR A 133 -15.12 0.32 -16.55
CA THR A 133 -15.08 1.77 -16.36
C THR A 133 -15.59 2.11 -14.97
N SER A 134 -14.72 2.65 -14.13
CA SER A 134 -15.10 3.18 -12.81
C SER A 134 -15.59 4.62 -12.95
N ASN A 135 -16.74 4.94 -12.37
CA ASN A 135 -17.17 6.32 -12.20
C ASN A 135 -16.42 6.93 -11.00
N ALA A 136 -15.68 8.02 -11.22
CA ALA A 136 -14.85 8.64 -10.18
C ALA A 136 -15.67 9.11 -8.97
N ASP A 137 -16.88 9.62 -9.20
CA ASP A 137 -17.78 10.09 -8.14
C ASP A 137 -18.33 8.92 -7.33
N GLU A 138 -18.64 7.80 -7.97
CA GLU A 138 -19.07 6.57 -7.31
C GLU A 138 -17.96 6.00 -6.42
N ILE A 139 -16.72 5.94 -6.93
CA ILE A 139 -15.55 5.49 -6.17
C ILE A 139 -15.30 6.41 -4.98
N TYR A 140 -15.39 7.72 -5.18
CA TYR A 140 -15.23 8.69 -4.12
C TYR A 140 -16.31 8.52 -3.04
N GLN A 141 -17.58 8.44 -3.43
CA GLN A 141 -18.69 8.25 -2.49
C GLN A 141 -18.56 6.94 -1.73
N ALA A 142 -18.22 5.84 -2.43
CA ALA A 142 -17.97 4.56 -1.79
C ALA A 142 -16.82 4.62 -0.77
N ALA A 143 -15.77 5.42 -1.02
CA ALA A 143 -14.71 5.63 -0.04
C ALA A 143 -15.21 6.35 1.22
N ILE A 144 -16.06 7.37 1.05
CA ILE A 144 -16.66 8.10 2.19
C ILE A 144 -17.58 7.18 2.99
N ASP A 145 -18.42 6.40 2.32
CA ASP A 145 -19.33 5.44 2.96
C ASP A 145 -18.54 4.35 3.71
N ASN A 146 -17.41 3.92 3.14
CA ASN A 146 -16.51 2.94 3.74
C ASN A 146 -15.45 3.56 4.68
N SER A 147 -15.53 4.84 5.04
CA SER A 147 -14.51 5.53 5.83
C SER A 147 -14.19 4.82 7.15
N LEU A 148 -15.21 4.28 7.84
CA LEU A 148 -15.02 3.54 9.09
C LEU A 148 -14.17 2.27 8.90
N ILE A 149 -14.45 1.45 7.88
CA ILE A 149 -13.64 0.25 7.63
C ILE A 149 -12.24 0.64 7.13
N LEU A 150 -12.12 1.67 6.30
CA LEU A 150 -10.82 2.14 5.81
C LEU A 150 -9.92 2.63 6.94
N GLN A 151 -10.47 3.37 7.92
CA GLN A 151 -9.74 3.77 9.13
C GLN A 151 -9.36 2.57 10.00
N LYS A 152 -10.28 1.61 10.21
CA LYS A 152 -9.97 0.36 10.92
C LYS A 152 -8.81 -0.38 10.25
N GLN A 153 -8.83 -0.51 8.93
CA GLN A 153 -7.77 -1.14 8.15
C GLN A 153 -6.43 -0.39 8.27
N LEU A 154 -6.43 0.93 8.09
CA LEU A 154 -5.23 1.75 8.23
C LEU A 154 -4.58 1.58 9.62
N ASN A 155 -5.40 1.58 10.68
CA ASN A 155 -4.93 1.41 12.05
C ASN A 155 -4.44 -0.02 12.32
N LEU A 156 -5.18 -1.04 11.85
CA LEU A 156 -4.86 -2.45 12.06
C LEU A 156 -3.56 -2.85 11.35
N TYR A 157 -3.41 -2.44 10.09
CA TYR A 157 -2.25 -2.83 9.29
C TYR A 157 -1.00 -2.01 9.65
N ASP A 158 -1.19 -0.78 10.13
CA ASP A 158 -0.12 0.13 10.54
C ASP A 158 1.03 0.20 9.51
N PRO A 159 0.74 0.56 8.24
CA PRO A 159 1.72 0.55 7.18
C PRO A 159 2.82 1.61 7.41
N ASP A 160 4.05 1.28 7.01
CA ASP A 160 5.15 2.26 6.94
C ASP A 160 5.01 3.16 5.69
N ILE A 161 4.51 2.59 4.59
CA ILE A 161 4.35 3.25 3.29
C ILE A 161 2.97 2.92 2.73
N ILE A 162 2.22 3.96 2.34
CA ILE A 162 0.92 3.88 1.71
C ILE A 162 1.04 4.46 0.30
N ILE A 163 0.66 3.68 -0.71
CA ILE A 163 0.73 4.08 -2.11
C ILE A 163 -0.70 4.13 -2.67
N CYS A 164 -1.22 5.34 -2.81
CA CYS A 164 -2.54 5.60 -3.39
C CYS A 164 -2.44 5.50 -4.91
N CYS A 165 -3.06 4.49 -5.50
CA CYS A 165 -2.96 4.14 -6.92
C CYS A 165 -4.03 4.88 -7.76
N GLY A 166 -4.00 6.21 -7.74
CA GLY A 166 -5.03 7.08 -8.33
C GLY A 166 -6.31 7.17 -7.48
N THR A 167 -6.14 7.07 -6.16
CA THR A 167 -7.20 7.04 -5.14
C THR A 167 -6.93 8.02 -3.99
N GLU A 168 -5.90 8.85 -4.12
CA GLU A 168 -5.38 9.73 -3.07
C GLU A 168 -6.48 10.61 -2.48
N LYS A 169 -7.29 11.26 -3.31
CA LYS A 169 -8.38 12.11 -2.83
C LYS A 169 -9.38 11.31 -1.98
N ALA A 170 -9.87 10.20 -2.52
CA ALA A 170 -10.89 9.38 -1.89
C ALA A 170 -10.40 8.76 -0.57
N PHE A 171 -9.18 8.23 -0.57
CA PHE A 171 -8.58 7.63 0.61
C PHE A 171 -8.24 8.65 1.69
N VAL A 172 -7.67 9.79 1.31
CA VAL A 172 -7.28 10.85 2.25
C VAL A 172 -8.51 11.45 2.92
N ASP A 173 -9.55 11.77 2.16
CA ASP A 173 -10.80 12.31 2.70
C ASP A 173 -11.52 11.30 3.62
N ALA A 174 -11.36 9.99 3.37
CA ALA A 174 -11.93 8.93 4.19
C ALA A 174 -11.16 8.67 5.50
N CYS A 175 -9.82 8.70 5.45
CA CYS A 175 -8.97 8.26 6.57
C CYS A 175 -8.36 9.40 7.40
N TYR A 176 -8.12 10.56 6.79
CA TYR A 176 -7.42 11.69 7.42
C TYR A 176 -8.34 12.91 7.56
N LYS A 177 -9.64 12.65 7.67
CA LYS A 177 -10.66 13.70 7.79
C LYS A 177 -10.34 14.62 8.96
N ASN A 178 -10.38 15.93 8.71
CA ASN A 178 -10.09 17.02 9.66
C ASN A 178 -8.62 17.15 10.09
N GLN A 179 -7.69 16.51 9.40
CA GLN A 179 -6.26 16.75 9.61
C GLN A 179 -5.74 17.77 8.60
N GLU A 180 -4.90 18.69 9.06
CA GLU A 180 -4.14 19.55 8.16
C GLU A 180 -2.92 18.77 7.65
N LEU A 181 -2.94 18.42 6.37
CA LEU A 181 -1.91 17.58 5.75
C LEU A 181 -0.87 18.45 5.04
N ASN A 182 0.39 18.34 5.47
CA ASN A 182 1.51 19.03 4.83
C ASN A 182 1.99 18.25 3.59
N TRP A 183 1.32 18.48 2.46
CA TRP A 183 1.71 17.91 1.18
C TRP A 183 3.04 18.48 0.68
N LYS A 184 3.95 17.58 0.35
CA LYS A 184 5.25 17.85 -0.24
C LYS A 184 5.32 17.18 -1.61
N MET A 185 6.23 17.64 -2.43
CA MET A 185 6.51 17.05 -3.73
C MET A 185 7.96 16.56 -3.77
N THR A 186 8.20 15.40 -4.38
CA THR A 186 9.55 14.96 -4.70
C THR A 186 10.13 15.81 -5.82
N SER A 187 11.45 15.78 -6.00
CA SER A 187 12.14 16.48 -7.09
C SER A 187 11.66 16.07 -8.49
N ARG A 188 11.05 14.87 -8.60
CA ARG A 188 10.49 14.31 -9.84
C ARG A 188 8.97 14.41 -9.94
N GLY A 189 8.32 15.21 -9.08
CA GLY A 189 6.90 15.56 -9.25
C GLY A 189 5.89 14.61 -8.58
N ILE A 190 6.32 13.75 -7.66
CA ILE A 190 5.41 12.84 -6.94
C ILE A 190 4.99 13.50 -5.63
N TRP A 191 3.69 13.65 -5.42
CA TRP A 191 3.12 14.21 -4.20
C TRP A 191 3.10 13.18 -3.08
N TYR A 192 3.42 13.61 -1.86
CA TYR A 192 3.35 12.80 -0.66
C TYR A 192 3.13 13.66 0.58
N PHE A 193 2.74 13.05 1.69
CA PHE A 193 2.87 13.62 3.02
C PHE A 193 3.35 12.56 4.01
N VAL A 194 3.71 13.00 5.21
CA VAL A 194 4.12 12.11 6.30
C VAL A 194 3.20 12.37 7.49
N ASP A 195 2.57 11.31 7.99
CA ASP A 195 1.75 11.33 9.20
C ASP A 195 2.32 10.33 10.21
N ASN A 196 2.78 10.82 11.36
CA ASN A 196 3.33 9.98 12.44
C ASN A 196 4.35 8.94 11.97
N GLY A 197 5.22 9.33 11.02
CA GLY A 197 6.25 8.46 10.42
C GLY A 197 5.76 7.54 9.29
N LYS A 198 4.46 7.50 9.01
CA LYS A 198 3.86 6.82 7.85
C LYS A 198 3.96 7.72 6.63
N VAL A 199 4.46 7.19 5.51
CA VAL A 199 4.56 7.95 4.26
C VAL A 199 3.34 7.64 3.39
N VAL A 200 2.59 8.66 2.98
CA VAL A 200 1.47 8.53 2.04
C VAL A 200 1.85 9.14 0.71
N ILE A 201 1.81 8.34 -0.36
CA ILE A 201 2.28 8.72 -1.71
C ILE A 201 1.08 8.69 -2.66
N SER A 202 0.86 9.81 -3.36
CA SER A 202 -0.07 9.89 -4.48
C SER A 202 0.62 9.40 -5.74
N PHE A 203 0.24 8.23 -6.27
CA PHE A 203 0.88 7.62 -7.42
C PHE A 203 -0.12 7.12 -8.46
N ALA A 204 0.37 6.88 -9.68
CA ALA A 204 -0.47 6.37 -10.76
C ALA A 204 -0.93 4.92 -10.49
N HIS A 205 -2.06 4.54 -11.10
CA HIS A 205 -2.53 3.15 -11.10
C HIS A 205 -1.50 2.22 -11.78
N PRO A 206 -1.30 0.97 -11.33
CA PRO A 206 -0.36 0.02 -11.96
C PRO A 206 -0.64 -0.28 -13.43
N GLU A 207 -1.89 -0.12 -13.87
CA GLU A 207 -2.30 -0.26 -15.28
C GLU A 207 -2.54 1.10 -15.97
N ALA A 208 -1.93 2.18 -15.48
CA ALA A 208 -1.94 3.45 -16.19
C ALA A 208 -1.38 3.26 -17.61
N ARG A 209 -1.85 4.06 -18.58
CA ARG A 209 -1.43 3.98 -20.00
C ARG A 209 -0.03 4.59 -20.21
N VAL A 210 0.94 4.02 -19.50
CA VAL A 210 2.35 4.41 -19.42
C VAL A 210 3.17 3.12 -19.41
N LYS A 211 4.42 3.14 -19.89
CA LYS A 211 5.29 1.96 -19.81
C LYS A 211 5.59 1.59 -18.36
N ASP A 212 5.55 0.29 -18.06
CA ASP A 212 5.85 -0.25 -16.73
C ASP A 212 7.16 0.27 -16.14
N CYS A 213 8.21 0.42 -16.97
CA CYS A 213 9.49 0.94 -16.52
C CYS A 213 9.42 2.37 -15.99
N PHE A 214 8.63 3.25 -16.61
CA PHE A 214 8.45 4.62 -16.13
C PHE A 214 7.72 4.63 -14.80
N LEU A 215 6.67 3.81 -14.66
CA LEU A 215 5.97 3.67 -13.38
C LEU A 215 6.90 3.13 -12.29
N HIS A 216 7.67 2.10 -12.62
CA HIS A 216 8.61 1.47 -11.70
C HIS A 216 9.66 2.45 -11.18
N TYR A 217 10.45 3.05 -12.07
CA TYR A 217 11.54 3.93 -11.64
C TYR A 217 11.04 5.23 -11.01
N ALA A 218 9.90 5.78 -11.47
CA ALA A 218 9.32 6.97 -10.85
C ALA A 218 8.90 6.73 -9.39
N LEU A 219 8.27 5.59 -9.10
CA LEU A 219 7.88 5.24 -7.74
C LEU A 219 9.10 4.94 -6.86
N VAL A 220 10.04 4.13 -7.34
CA VAL A 220 11.23 3.74 -6.58
C VAL A 220 12.09 4.96 -6.24
N ASP A 221 12.32 5.85 -7.19
CA ASP A 221 13.04 7.11 -6.95
C ASP A 221 12.30 8.00 -5.95
N ALA A 222 10.97 8.11 -6.05
CA ALA A 222 10.19 8.89 -5.11
C ALA A 222 10.32 8.34 -3.68
N VAL A 223 10.17 7.03 -3.50
CA VAL A 223 10.33 6.39 -2.19
C VAL A 223 11.74 6.61 -1.66
N ARG A 224 12.77 6.42 -2.48
CA ARG A 224 14.17 6.63 -2.11
C ARG A 224 14.43 8.07 -1.64
N GLU A 225 13.95 9.05 -2.39
CA GLU A 225 14.09 10.48 -2.04
C GLU A 225 13.40 10.81 -0.71
N ILE A 226 12.16 10.35 -0.53
CA ILE A 226 11.38 10.61 0.69
C ILE A 226 12.10 9.99 1.90
N ARG A 227 12.57 8.75 1.79
CA ARG A 227 13.25 8.06 2.88
C ARG A 227 14.56 8.75 3.28
N LEU A 228 15.35 9.23 2.32
CA LEU A 228 16.56 10.00 2.61
C LEU A 228 16.23 11.31 3.35
N LYS A 229 15.17 12.02 2.96
CA LYS A 229 14.72 13.24 3.64
C LYS A 229 14.29 12.98 5.09
N GLU A 230 13.57 11.88 5.33
CA GLU A 230 13.14 11.49 6.68
C GLU A 230 14.34 11.14 7.58
N ILE A 231 15.32 10.40 7.04
CA ILE A 231 16.57 10.08 7.76
C ILE A 231 17.32 11.36 8.16
N ASN A 232 17.48 12.29 7.21
CA ASN A 232 18.18 13.55 7.44
C ASN A 232 17.46 14.42 8.46
N SER A 233 16.12 14.45 8.43
CA SER A 233 15.30 15.21 9.38
C SER A 233 15.47 14.70 10.82
N ILE A 234 15.53 13.37 11.02
CA ILE A 234 15.80 12.77 12.33
C ILE A 234 17.22 13.12 12.80
N SER A 235 18.22 12.94 11.93
CA SER A 235 19.62 13.25 12.27
C SER A 235 19.87 14.72 12.62
N ALA A 236 19.04 15.63 12.11
CA ALA A 236 19.11 17.05 12.42
C ALA A 236 18.52 17.38 13.80
N LEU A 237 17.55 16.59 14.29
CA LEU A 237 16.96 16.73 15.62
C LEU A 237 17.88 16.18 16.73
N ASP A 238 18.75 15.21 16.41
CA ASP A 238 19.69 14.59 17.36
C ASP A 238 21.02 15.35 17.51
N LYS A 239 21.20 16.50 16.85
CA LYS A 239 22.39 17.34 17.08
C LYS A 239 22.23 18.10 18.41
N PRO A 240 23.17 17.96 19.36
CA PRO A 240 23.13 18.76 20.58
C PRO A 240 23.20 20.25 20.20
N PHE A 241 22.32 21.06 20.81
CA PHE A 241 22.48 22.51 20.79
C PHE A 241 23.84 22.82 21.42
N ILE A 242 24.80 23.18 20.58
CA ILE A 242 26.05 23.77 21.05
C ILE A 242 25.75 25.27 21.17
N ASP A 243 25.52 25.71 22.40
CA ASP A 243 25.57 27.12 22.80
C ASP A 243 27.01 27.66 22.71
#